data_AF-A0A3D3PPJ4-F1
#
_entry.id   AF-A0A3D3PPJ4-F1
#
_cell.length_a   1.000
_cell.length_b   1.000
_cell.length_c   1.000
_cell.angle_alpha   90.00
_cell.angle_beta   90.00
_cell.angle_gamma   90.00
#
_symmetry.space_group_name_H-M   'P 1'
#
loop_
_entity.id
_entity.type
_entity.pdbx_description
1 polymer ?
#
loop_
_entity_poly.entity_id
_entity_poly.type
_entity_poly.pdbx_seq_one_letter_code
_entity_poly.pdbx_strand_id
1 'polypeptide(L)' 'DSLTVRRVTQRLLSREGYQVVLAKDGVDALEHLQSITPDVMLVDIEMPRMDGFDLTRNVRGDERTR' A
#
# COMPACT_ATOMS: atom_id res chain seq x y z
N ASP A 1 -5.24 11.32 2.05
CA ASP A 1 -5.17 10.98 0.61
C ASP A 1 -4.95 12.18 -0.32
N SER A 2 -3.68 12.46 -0.70
CA SER A 2 -3.35 13.42 -1.77
C SER A 2 -3.08 12.69 -3.08
N LEU A 3 -4.05 12.69 -3.98
CA LEU A 3 -3.96 12.04 -5.31
C LEU A 3 -2.71 12.45 -6.10
N THR A 4 -2.25 13.69 -5.92
CA THR A 4 -1.03 14.21 -6.57
C THR A 4 0.21 13.50 -6.04
N VAL A 5 0.35 13.39 -4.71
CA VAL A 5 1.50 12.72 -4.07
C VAL A 5 1.57 11.25 -4.50
N ARG A 6 0.42 10.56 -4.49
CA ARG A 6 0.34 9.16 -4.95
C ARG A 6 0.81 9.00 -6.39
N ARG A 7 0.34 9.84 -7.31
CA ARG A 7 0.72 9.78 -8.74
C ARG A 7 2.18 10.13 -8.99
N VAL A 8 2.72 11.12 -8.28
CA VAL A 8 4.12 11.52 -8.41
C VAL A 8 5.03 10.39 -7.89
N THR A 9 4.72 9.85 -6.72
CA THR A 9 5.49 8.74 -6.11
C THR A 9 5.45 7.50 -6.98
N GLN A 10 4.28 7.13 -7.51
CA GLN A 10 4.14 6.02 -8.46
C GLN A 10 5.07 6.20 -9.67
N ARG A 11 5.00 7.37 -10.33
CA ARG A 11 5.80 7.64 -11.52
C ARG A 11 7.30 7.61 -11.25
N LEU A 12 7.72 8.11 -10.08
CA LEU A 12 9.12 8.09 -9.67
C LEU A 12 9.61 6.65 -9.51
N LEU A 13 8.91 5.85 -8.69
CA LEU A 13 9.29 4.46 -8.43
C LEU A 13 9.25 3.59 -9.70
N SER A 14 8.23 3.74 -10.55
CA SER A 14 8.16 3.01 -11.82
C SER A 14 9.31 3.39 -12.77
N ARG A 15 9.78 4.64 -12.76
CA ARG A 15 10.93 5.07 -13.57
C ARG A 15 12.24 4.47 -13.09
N GLU A 16 12.38 4.26 -11.79
CA GLU A 16 13.54 3.57 -11.20
C GLU A 16 13.47 2.04 -11.36
N GLY A 17 12.49 1.52 -12.10
CA GLY A 17 12.37 0.10 -12.45
C GLY A 17 11.57 -0.74 -11.44
N TYR A 18 10.96 -0.12 -10.42
CA TYR A 18 10.12 -0.84 -9.46
C TYR A 18 8.75 -1.20 -10.08
N GLN A 19 8.26 -2.40 -9.74
CA GLN A 19 6.86 -2.75 -9.96
C GLN A 19 6.00 -2.08 -8.89
N VAL A 20 5.09 -1.20 -9.31
CA VAL A 20 4.26 -0.42 -8.39
C VAL A 20 2.81 -0.86 -8.52
N VAL A 21 2.21 -1.27 -7.41
CA VAL A 21 0.78 -1.53 -7.27
C VAL A 21 0.17 -0.41 -6.43
N LEU A 22 -1.02 0.05 -6.81
CA LEU A 22 -1.68 1.14 -6.11
C LEU A 22 -2.96 0.66 -5.44
N ALA A 23 -3.08 0.89 -4.13
CA ALA A 23 -4.33 0.72 -3.39
C ALA A 23 -4.98 2.08 -3.13
N LYS A 24 -6.32 2.14 -3.14
CA LYS A 24 -7.10 3.37 -2.86
C LYS A 24 -7.43 3.58 -1.38
N ASP A 25 -7.42 2.52 -0.59
CA ASP A 25 -7.68 2.51 0.84
C ASP A 25 -7.06 1.25 1.47
N GLY A 26 -7.15 1.11 2.81
CA GLY A 26 -6.60 -0.06 3.50
C GLY A 26 -7.29 -1.38 3.15
N VAL A 27 -8.57 -1.37 2.75
CA VAL A 27 -9.30 -2.58 2.36
C VAL A 27 -8.82 -3.09 1.00
N ASP A 28 -8.69 -2.18 0.03
CA ASP A 28 -8.14 -2.43 -1.30
C ASP A 28 -6.69 -2.96 -1.19
N ALA A 29 -5.90 -2.43 -0.24
CA ALA A 29 -4.55 -2.92 0.03
C ALA A 29 -4.55 -4.37 0.53
N LEU A 30 -5.43 -4.73 1.47
CA LEU A 30 -5.54 -6.10 1.97
C LEU A 30 -5.96 -7.09 0.87
N GLU A 31 -6.84 -6.69 -0.04
CA GLU A 31 -7.22 -7.52 -1.20
C GLU A 31 -6.01 -7.81 -2.10
N HIS A 32 -5.18 -6.79 -2.38
CA HIS A 32 -3.95 -6.98 -3.15
C HIS A 32 -2.95 -7.90 -2.46
N LEU A 33 -2.82 -7.79 -1.13
CA LEU A 33 -1.89 -8.60 -0.35
C LEU A 33 -2.22 -10.11 -0.34
N GLN A 34 -3.45 -10.48 -0.68
CA GLN A 34 -3.81 -11.90 -0.85
C GLN A 34 -3.09 -12.54 -2.04
N SER A 35 -2.80 -11.75 -3.09
CA SER A 35 -2.22 -12.23 -4.34
C SER A 35 -0.76 -11.82 -4.53
N ILE A 36 -0.32 -10.76 -3.86
CA ILE A 36 1.00 -10.13 -4.06
C ILE A 36 1.66 -9.92 -2.71
N THR A 37 2.94 -10.28 -2.61
CA THR A 37 3.77 -9.96 -1.44
C THR A 37 4.77 -8.88 -1.82
N PRO A 38 4.51 -7.60 -1.52
CA PRO A 38 5.42 -6.52 -1.88
C PRO A 38 6.64 -6.49 -0.95
N ASP A 39 7.80 -6.10 -1.49
CA ASP A 39 9.02 -5.90 -0.68
C ASP A 39 8.91 -4.65 0.21
N VAL A 40 8.19 -3.63 -0.25
CA VAL A 40 8.01 -2.34 0.45
C VAL A 40 6.59 -1.84 0.24
N MET A 41 5.99 -1.29 1.31
CA MET A 41 4.71 -0.59 1.25
C MET A 41 4.87 0.85 1.70
N LEU A 42 4.30 1.78 0.93
CA LEU A 42 4.14 3.18 1.30
C LEU A 42 2.66 3.41 1.64
N VAL A 43 2.37 3.73 2.90
CA VAL A 43 1.01 3.78 3.44
C VAL A 43 0.72 5.18 3.97
N ASP A 44 -0.40 5.77 3.54
CA ASP A 44 -0.93 7.00 4.14
C ASP A 44 -1.63 6.64 5.46
N ILE A 45 -1.47 7.48 6.48
CA ILE A 45 -2.13 7.25 7.77
C ILE A 45 -3.62 7.56 7.63
N GLU A 46 -3.95 8.67 6.98
CA GLU A 46 -5.34 9.13 6.83
C GLU A 46 -5.94 8.64 5.52
N MET A 47 -6.69 7.54 5.62
CA MET A 47 -7.41 6.91 4.51
C MET A 47 -8.88 6.65 4.88
N PRO A 48 -9.79 6.67 3.90
CA PRO A 48 -11.17 6.28 4.12
C PRO A 48 -11.29 4.77 4.39
N ARG A 49 -12.36 4.36 5.09
CA ARG A 49 -12.74 2.96 5.43
C ARG A 49 -11.80 2.22 6.39
N MET A 50 -10.49 2.26 6.15
CA MET A 50 -9.46 1.67 6.99
C MET A 50 -8.22 2.55 6.94
N ASP A 51 -7.72 2.94 8.11
CA ASP A 51 -6.55 3.80 8.23
C ASP A 51 -5.23 3.01 8.10
N GLY A 52 -4.12 3.74 8.00
CA GLY A 52 -2.81 3.13 7.86
C GLY A 52 -2.36 2.30 9.07
N PHE A 53 -2.83 2.63 10.28
CA PHE A 53 -2.47 1.88 11.49
C PHE A 53 -3.15 0.52 11.52
N ASP A 54 -4.43 0.47 11.20
CA ASP A 54 -5.21 -0.76 11.12
C ASP A 54 -4.68 -1.67 10.03
N LEU A 55 -4.37 -1.13 8.84
CA LEU A 55 -3.72 -1.90 7.78
C LEU A 55 -2.40 -2.51 8.28
N THR A 56 -1.51 -1.69 8.84
CA THR A 56 -0.19 -2.16 9.31
C THR A 56 -0.32 -3.23 10.40
N ARG A 57 -1.33 -3.13 11.28
CA ARG A 57 -1.62 -4.14 12.30
C ARG A 57 -2.04 -5.47 11.68
N ASN A 58 -2.91 -5.45 10.67
CA ASN A 58 -3.34 -6.65 9.95
C ASN A 58 -2.16 -7.33 9.26
N VAL A 59 -1.34 -6.55 8.54
CA VAL A 59 -0.16 -7.07 7.83
C VAL A 59 0.85 -7.68 8.79
N ARG A 60 1.14 -7.04 9.92
CA ARG A 60 2.08 -7.62 10.92
C ARG A 60 1.55 -8.88 11.60
N GLY A 61 0.23 -9.09 11.57
CA GLY A 61 -0.42 -10.30 12.07
C GLY A 61 -0.41 -11.46 11.07
N ASP A 62 -0.12 -11.20 9.79
CA ASP A 62 -0.04 -12.21 8.74
C ASP A 62 1.41 -12.70 8.57
N GLU A 63 1.63 -14.01 8.73
CA GLU A 63 2.95 -14.64 8.59
C GLU A 63 3.52 -14.51 7.17
N ARG A 64 2.67 -14.30 6.15
CA ARG A 64 3.09 -14.16 4.75
C ARG A 64 3.80 -12.85 4.46
N THR A 65 3.55 -11.83 5.29
CA THR A 65 4.06 -10.46 5.12
C THR A 65 5.05 -10.08 6.22
N ARG A 66 5.53 -11.07 6.97
CA ARG A 66 6.44 -10.89 8.12
C ARG A 66 7.91 -11.01 7.74
#